data_AF-A0A2R5F0K6-F1
#
_entry.id   AF-A0A2R5F0K6-F1
#
_cell.length_a   1.000
_cell.length_b   1.000
_cell.length_c   1.000
_cell.angle_alpha   90.00
_cell.angle_beta   90.00
_cell.angle_gamma   90.00
#
_symmetry.space_group_name_H-M   'P 1'
#
loop_
_entity.id
_entity.type
_entity.pdbx_description
1 polymer ?
#
loop_
_entity_poly.entity_id
_entity_poly.type
_entity_poly.pdbx_seq_one_letter_code
_entity_poly.pdbx_strand_id
1 'polypeptide(L)'
;MMTAEDRQVARGQSRQPDSGGCRGCDPAYRVTEADIDRILSAPMFSSPLHAVPDDVYESRLAVCQACPKLTGGSTCVACGCYVRVAAKLKVKRCPLPGGAGWGVYAEP
;
A
#
# COMPACT_ATOMS: atom_id res chain seq x y z
N MET A 1 -21.38 32.67 -39.27
CA MET A 1 -22.16 32.51 -38.03
C MET A 1 -21.88 31.10 -37.51
N MET A 2 -21.60 31.02 -36.21
CA MET A 2 -20.77 30.05 -35.47
C MET A 2 -20.82 28.56 -35.87
N THR A 3 -19.64 27.93 -35.76
CA THR A 3 -19.23 26.56 -36.12
C THR A 3 -19.59 25.50 -35.07
N ALA A 4 -19.43 24.23 -35.47
CA ALA A 4 -19.69 22.99 -34.73
C ALA A 4 -18.77 22.76 -33.50
N GLU A 5 -18.71 23.72 -32.58
CA GLU A 5 -17.94 23.65 -31.33
C GLU A 5 -18.85 23.45 -30.10
N ASP A 6 -19.89 22.64 -30.23
CA ASP A 6 -20.69 22.15 -29.12
C ASP A 6 -20.60 20.62 -29.08
N ARG A 7 -19.53 20.07 -28.47
CA ARG A 7 -19.51 18.68 -27.92
C ARG A 7 -18.22 18.19 -27.25
N GLN A 8 -17.41 19.03 -26.59
CA GLN A 8 -16.15 18.54 -26.02
C GLN A 8 -15.98 18.79 -24.52
N VAL A 9 -16.96 18.32 -23.73
CA VAL A 9 -16.79 18.05 -22.29
C VAL A 9 -17.34 16.66 -21.99
N ALA A 10 -16.65 15.59 -22.42
CA ALA A 10 -16.80 14.20 -21.94
C ALA A 10 -16.04 13.21 -22.84
N ARG A 11 -14.71 13.30 -22.94
CA ARG A 11 -13.90 12.17 -23.42
C ARG A 11 -12.58 12.17 -22.68
N GLY A 12 -12.35 11.09 -21.92
CA GLY A 12 -11.03 10.79 -21.37
C GLY A 12 -10.00 10.96 -22.47
N GLN A 13 -9.06 11.86 -22.23
CA GLN A 13 -8.03 12.21 -23.19
C GLN A 13 -7.14 10.98 -23.39
N SER A 14 -7.42 10.28 -24.48
CA SER A 14 -6.46 9.66 -25.40
C SER A 14 -5.16 9.16 -24.74
N ARG A 15 -5.19 7.92 -24.23
CA ARG A 15 -3.97 7.14 -24.02
C ARG A 15 -3.31 6.89 -25.37
N GLN A 16 -2.24 7.62 -25.66
CA GLN A 16 -1.24 7.15 -26.62
C GLN A 16 -0.61 5.86 -26.06
N PRO A 17 -0.34 4.83 -26.87
CA PRO A 17 0.39 3.66 -26.41
C PRO A 17 1.87 4.04 -26.31
N ASP A 18 2.36 4.19 -25.08
CA ASP A 18 3.76 4.49 -24.82
C ASP A 18 4.65 3.36 -25.36
N SER A 19 5.54 3.70 -26.28
CA SER A 19 6.60 2.81 -26.75
C SER A 19 7.55 2.46 -25.61
N GLY A 20 7.40 1.28 -25.02
CA GLY A 20 8.56 0.45 -24.63
C GLY A 20 8.93 0.26 -23.16
N GLY A 21 8.00 0.29 -22.19
CA GLY A 21 8.37 -0.08 -20.81
C GLY A 21 7.21 -0.43 -19.87
N CYS A 22 7.46 -1.33 -18.92
CA CYS A 22 6.57 -1.53 -17.77
C CYS A 22 6.65 -0.30 -16.87
N ARG A 23 5.51 0.36 -16.58
CA ARG A 23 5.46 1.50 -15.65
C ARG A 23 6.09 1.19 -14.29
N GLY A 24 5.98 -0.04 -13.81
CA GLY A 24 6.59 -0.44 -12.53
C GLY A 24 8.12 -0.58 -12.55
N CYS A 25 8.74 -0.66 -13.74
CA CYS A 25 10.20 -0.70 -13.89
C CYS A 25 10.82 0.70 -13.98
N ASP A 26 9.99 1.73 -14.16
CA ASP A 26 10.43 3.12 -14.16
C ASP A 26 10.58 3.62 -12.70
N PRO A 27 11.77 4.09 -12.30
CA PRO A 27 12.01 4.66 -10.96
C PRO A 27 11.03 5.76 -10.56
N ALA A 28 10.48 6.52 -11.51
CA ALA A 28 9.51 7.58 -11.25
C ALA A 28 8.19 7.07 -10.66
N TYR A 29 7.87 5.79 -10.85
CA TYR A 29 6.67 5.15 -10.32
C TYR A 29 6.94 4.31 -9.06
N ARG A 30 8.17 4.33 -8.54
CA ARG A 30 8.52 3.60 -7.31
C ARG A 30 7.94 4.32 -6.09
N VAL A 31 7.20 3.58 -5.27
CA VAL A 31 6.67 4.09 -4.01
C VAL A 31 7.79 4.31 -3.01
N THR A 32 7.81 5.50 -2.41
CA THR A 32 8.79 5.91 -1.40
C THR A 32 8.24 5.75 0.01
N GLU A 33 9.11 5.81 1.02
CA GLU A 33 8.66 5.84 2.42
C GLU A 33 7.77 7.04 2.73
N ALA A 34 8.02 8.20 2.11
CA ALA A 34 7.18 9.38 2.27
C ALA A 34 5.77 9.18 1.68
N ASP A 35 5.64 8.39 0.60
CA ASP A 35 4.32 8.01 0.08
C ASP A 35 3.58 7.05 1.01
N ILE A 36 4.32 6.13 1.65
CA ILE A 36 3.77 5.24 2.69
C ILE A 36 3.31 6.04 3.90
N ASP A 37 4.09 7.02 4.35
CA ASP A 37 3.71 7.92 5.45
C ASP A 37 2.45 8.72 5.11
N ARG A 38 2.33 9.20 3.87
CA ARG A 38 1.11 9.87 3.39
C ARG A 38 -0.10 8.94 3.45
N ILE A 39 0.03 7.68 3.06
CA ILE A 39 -1.04 6.68 3.20
C ILE A 39 -1.43 6.51 4.66
N LEU A 40 -0.45 6.36 5.55
CA LEU A 40 -0.67 6.16 6.99
C LEU A 40 -1.24 7.39 7.70
N SER A 41 -1.09 8.59 7.14
CA SER A 41 -1.74 9.81 7.66
C SER A 41 -3.26 9.87 7.40
N ALA A 42 -3.81 8.95 6.60
CA ALA A 42 -5.25 8.95 6.33
C ALA A 42 -6.05 8.64 7.62
N PRO A 43 -7.21 9.30 7.86
CA PRO A 43 -8.00 9.14 9.09
C PRO A 43 -8.40 7.70 9.42
N MET A 44 -8.48 6.82 8.42
CA MET A 44 -8.73 5.40 8.61
C MET A 44 -7.70 4.74 9.54
N PHE A 45 -6.43 5.16 9.50
CA PHE A 45 -5.36 4.59 10.32
C PHE A 45 -5.26 5.18 11.73
N SER A 46 -5.98 6.27 12.00
CA SER A 46 -6.14 6.86 13.34
C SER A 46 -7.36 6.32 14.08
N SER A 47 -8.25 5.63 13.38
CA SER A 47 -9.48 5.08 13.96
C SER A 47 -9.23 3.70 14.57
N PRO A 48 -9.60 3.47 15.85
CA PRO A 48 -9.52 2.15 16.46
C PRO A 48 -10.46 1.14 15.77
N LEU A 49 -11.41 1.56 14.95
CA LEU A 49 -12.24 0.63 14.18
C LEU A 49 -11.44 -0.20 13.16
N HIS A 50 -10.37 0.37 12.61
CA HIS A 50 -9.61 -0.23 11.51
C HIS A 50 -8.14 -0.48 11.86
N ALA A 51 -7.56 0.38 12.69
CA ALA A 51 -6.16 0.33 13.05
C ALA A 51 -5.92 -0.42 14.36
N VAL A 52 -4.79 -1.11 14.44
CA VAL A 52 -4.33 -1.71 15.69
C VAL A 52 -3.68 -0.65 16.59
N PRO A 53 -3.69 -0.87 17.92
CA PRO A 53 -2.90 -0.11 18.88
C PRO A 53 -1.41 -0.07 18.51
N ASP A 54 -0.69 0.95 18.99
CA ASP A 54 0.70 1.21 18.59
C ASP A 54 1.67 0.10 19.04
N ASP A 55 1.48 -0.47 20.23
CA ASP A 55 2.28 -1.61 20.72
C ASP A 55 2.15 -2.85 19.82
N VAL A 56 0.93 -3.16 19.38
CA VAL A 56 0.65 -4.24 18.43
C VAL A 56 1.28 -3.93 17.07
N TYR A 57 1.20 -2.67 16.62
CA TYR A 57 1.79 -2.24 15.37
C TYR A 57 3.31 -2.41 15.37
N GLU A 58 4.00 -1.93 16.41
CA GLU A 58 5.45 -2.05 16.56
C GLU A 58 5.89 -3.51 16.65
N SER A 59 5.15 -4.35 17.39
CA SER A 59 5.40 -5.80 17.45
C SER A 59 5.33 -6.46 16.07
N ARG A 60 4.29 -6.13 15.28
CA ARG A 60 4.15 -6.64 13.91
C ARG A 60 5.26 -6.15 12.99
N LEU A 61 5.73 -4.91 13.16
CA LEU A 61 6.85 -4.36 12.39
C LEU A 61 8.16 -5.06 12.73
N ALA A 62 8.44 -5.32 14.01
CA ALA A 62 9.63 -6.05 14.43
C ALA A 62 9.71 -7.44 13.77
N VAL A 63 8.58 -8.15 13.68
CA VAL A 63 8.49 -9.42 12.93
C VAL A 63 8.85 -9.23 11.47
N CYS A 64 8.33 -8.18 10.82
CA CYS A 64 8.65 -7.89 9.41
C CYS A 64 10.12 -7.49 9.20
N GLN A 65 10.71 -6.72 10.11
CA GLN A 65 12.11 -6.29 10.03
C GLN A 65 13.10 -7.46 10.11
N ALA A 66 12.77 -8.50 10.90
CA ALA A 66 13.56 -9.73 10.98
C ALA A 66 13.24 -10.74 9.85
N CYS A 67 12.24 -10.45 8.99
CA CYS A 67 11.72 -11.42 8.04
C CYS A 67 12.57 -11.44 6.75
N PRO A 68 13.04 -12.62 6.29
CA PRO A 68 13.80 -12.74 5.04
C PRO A 68 12.98 -12.45 3.78
N LYS A 69 11.66 -12.25 3.91
CA LYS A 69 10.76 -11.87 2.82
C LYS A 69 10.58 -10.35 2.71
N LEU A 70 11.15 -9.54 3.60
CA LEU A 70 11.15 -8.10 3.47
C LEU A 70 12.16 -7.67 2.41
N THR A 71 11.71 -6.95 1.39
CA THR A 71 12.56 -6.38 0.35
C THR A 71 12.43 -4.86 0.30
N GLY A 72 13.55 -4.20 0.04
CA GLY A 72 13.59 -2.73 -0.07
C GLY A 72 13.16 -2.00 1.20
N GLY A 73 13.22 -2.65 2.37
CA GLY A 73 12.87 -2.07 3.67
C GLY A 73 11.37 -1.96 3.97
N SER A 74 10.50 -2.01 2.97
CA SER A 74 9.05 -1.78 3.17
C SER A 74 8.11 -2.76 2.49
N THR A 75 8.56 -3.60 1.56
CA THR A 75 7.65 -4.47 0.79
C THR A 75 7.86 -5.94 1.15
N CYS A 76 6.78 -6.65 1.46
CA CYS A 76 6.83 -8.10 1.65
C CYS A 76 6.72 -8.83 0.31
N VAL A 77 7.70 -9.66 -0.06
CA VAL A 77 7.64 -10.43 -1.33
C VAL A 77 6.63 -11.58 -1.29
N ALA A 78 6.16 -11.98 -0.11
CA ALA A 78 5.17 -13.06 0.02
C ALA A 78 3.73 -12.59 -0.27
N CYS A 79 3.38 -11.33 0.04
CA CYS A 79 2.04 -10.78 -0.22
C CYS A 79 2.01 -9.51 -1.08
N GLY A 80 3.16 -8.95 -1.44
CA GLY A 80 3.26 -7.70 -2.21
C GLY A 80 2.81 -6.44 -1.46
N CYS A 81 2.52 -6.52 -0.16
CA CYS A 81 2.05 -5.37 0.61
C CYS A 81 3.20 -4.55 1.19
N TYR A 82 2.99 -3.24 1.35
CA TYR A 82 3.83 -2.42 2.22
C TYR A 82 3.61 -2.84 3.68
N VAL A 83 4.65 -3.32 4.35
CA VAL A 83 4.54 -3.93 5.68
C VAL A 83 4.02 -2.94 6.73
N ARG A 84 4.39 -1.66 6.62
CA ARG A 84 3.90 -0.57 7.47
C ARG A 84 2.39 -0.36 7.33
N VAL A 85 1.87 -0.42 6.11
CA VAL A 85 0.42 -0.33 5.88
C VAL A 85 -0.30 -1.59 6.37
N ALA A 86 0.22 -2.77 6.01
CA ALA A 86 -0.43 -4.03 6.35
C ALA A 86 -0.46 -4.30 7.85
N ALA A 87 0.64 -4.02 8.56
CA ALA A 87 0.76 -4.24 10.00
C ALA A 87 -0.17 -3.33 10.81
N LYS A 88 -0.54 -2.13 10.29
CA LYS A 88 -1.44 -1.22 10.99
C LYS A 88 -2.90 -1.67 10.94
N LEU A 89 -3.31 -2.50 9.98
CA LEU A 89 -4.70 -2.92 9.81
C LEU A 89 -5.09 -4.09 10.73
N LYS A 90 -6.23 -3.98 11.44
CA LYS A 90 -6.77 -5.04 12.32
C LYS A 90 -7.02 -6.36 11.58
N VAL A 91 -7.65 -6.26 10.42
CA VAL A 91 -8.15 -7.40 9.62
C VAL A 91 -7.08 -8.15 8.83
N LYS A 92 -5.85 -7.62 8.76
CA LYS A 92 -4.75 -8.26 8.05
C LYS A 92 -4.07 -9.29 8.95
N ARG A 93 -3.42 -10.26 8.30
CA ARG A 93 -2.50 -11.22 8.92
C ARG A 93 -1.27 -11.40 8.03
N CYS A 94 -0.16 -11.87 8.61
CA CYS A 94 1.01 -12.29 7.87
C CYS A 94 0.66 -13.51 6.97
N PRO A 95 1.15 -13.56 5.71
CA PRO A 95 0.91 -14.68 4.80
C PRO A 95 1.79 -15.90 5.07
N LEU A 96 2.77 -15.82 5.97
CA LEU A 96 3.70 -16.92 6.22
C LEU A 96 2.97 -18.12 6.86
N PRO A 97 3.18 -19.35 6.34
CA PRO A 97 2.59 -20.55 6.91
C PRO A 97 3.27 -20.92 8.24
N GLY A 98 2.62 -21.79 9.02
CA GLY A 98 3.22 -22.39 10.22
C GLY A 98 3.32 -21.47 11.44
N GLY A 99 2.58 -20.36 11.47
CA GLY A 99 2.49 -19.49 12.66
C GLY A 99 3.72 -18.62 12.94
N ALA A 100 4.71 -18.59 12.04
CA ALA A 100 5.91 -17.78 12.17
C ALA A 100 5.67 -16.26 11.99
N GLY A 101 4.44 -15.84 11.73
CA GLY A 101 4.06 -14.46 11.50
C GLY A 101 2.98 -13.96 12.46
N TRP A 102 2.58 -12.70 12.32
CA TRP A 102 1.52 -12.09 13.11
C TRP A 102 0.11 -12.42 12.58
N GLY A 103 -0.86 -12.52 13.49
CA GLY A 103 -2.28 -12.81 13.19
C GLY A 103 -3.16 -11.56 13.05
N VAL A 104 -4.45 -11.79 12.79
CA VAL A 104 -5.48 -10.74 12.89
C VAL A 104 -5.56 -10.21 14.32
N TYR A 105 -5.87 -8.93 14.48
CA TYR A 105 -6.09 -8.35 15.80
C TYR A 105 -7.57 -8.47 16.14
N ALA A 106 -7.89 -9.30 17.12
CA ALA A 106 -9.16 -9.27 17.82
C ALA A 106 -8.99 -8.36 19.04
N GLU A 107 -9.99 -7.54 19.34
CA GLU A 107 -10.00 -6.82 20.62
C GLU A 107 -10.05 -7.84 21.76
N PRO A 108 -9.27 -7.62 22.84
CA PRO A 108 -9.27 -8.49 24.01
C PRO A 108 -10.61 -8.46 24.75
#